data_AF-A0A498QY13-F1
#
_entry.id   AF-A0A498QY13-F1
#
_cell.length_a   1.000
_cell.length_b   1.000
_cell.length_c   1.000
_cell.angle_alpha   90.00
_cell.angle_beta   90.00
_cell.angle_gamma   90.00
#
_symmetry.space_group_name_H-M   'P 1'
#
loop_
_entity.id
_entity.type
_entity.pdbx_description
1 polymer ?
#
loop_
_entity_poly.entity_id
_entity_poly.type
_entity_poly.pdbx_seq_one_letter_code
_entity_poly.pdbx_strand_id
1 'polypeptide(L)'
;MSVHLAPVTLSTIVVAVDVGKTSAVLSATGSARHRVFGPVEFAMTRSGLVGVVYRVGAVIGPCAQVKVGIEAAGHYHRPVLDYRWPPGWEVLEFNPAHVAEQRRVAGRRRVKTDAIDLA
;
A
#
# COMPACT_ATOMS: atom_id res chain seq x y z
N MET A 1 2.22 10.97 20.06
CA MET A 1 2.23 9.95 18.99
C MET A 1 2.80 10.62 17.75
N SER A 2 4.05 10.34 17.40
CA SER A 2 4.80 11.12 16.40
C SER A 2 4.57 10.54 15.01
N VAL A 3 3.81 11.23 14.18
CA VAL A 3 3.74 10.96 12.74
C VAL A 3 5.08 11.32 12.12
N HIS A 4 5.84 10.32 11.68
CA HIS A 4 7.12 10.55 11.01
C HIS A 4 6.84 11.08 9.60
N LEU A 5 7.05 12.38 9.39
CA LEU A 5 6.98 12.99 8.07
C LEU A 5 8.23 12.58 7.30
N ALA A 6 8.08 11.53 6.50
CA ALA A 6 9.17 11.01 5.70
C ALA A 6 9.33 11.90 4.44
N PRO A 7 10.48 12.56 4.19
CA PRO A 7 10.65 13.48 3.07
C PRO A 7 10.40 12.79 1.71
N VAL A 8 9.61 13.41 0.82
CA VAL A 8 9.31 12.89 -0.53
C VAL A 8 10.19 13.62 -1.53
N THR A 9 11.22 12.95 -2.03
CA THR A 9 12.06 13.43 -3.15
C THR A 9 11.33 13.22 -4.49
N LEU A 10 11.77 13.88 -5.56
CA LEU A 10 11.21 13.66 -6.91
C LEU A 10 11.26 12.18 -7.35
N SER A 11 12.20 11.41 -6.80
CA SER A 11 12.38 9.97 -7.06
C SER A 11 11.73 9.06 -6.00
N THR A 12 10.92 9.62 -5.10
CA THR A 12 10.21 8.81 -4.09
C THR A 12 8.98 8.13 -4.69
N ILE A 13 8.88 6.83 -4.45
CA ILE A 13 7.71 6.01 -4.74
C ILE A 13 7.05 5.62 -3.42
N VAL A 14 5.75 5.90 -3.31
CA VAL A 14 4.91 5.43 -2.21
C VAL A 14 4.13 4.21 -2.69
N VAL A 15 4.35 3.08 -2.03
CA VAL A 15 3.62 1.84 -2.25
C VAL A 15 2.57 1.71 -1.16
N ALA A 16 1.28 1.76 -1.52
CA ALA A 16 0.19 1.55 -0.57
C ALA A 16 -0.31 0.10 -0.68
N VAL A 17 -0.43 -0.56 0.46
CA VAL A 17 -0.96 -1.93 0.62
C VAL A 17 -2.19 -1.88 1.51
N ASP A 18 -3.36 -2.14 0.92
CA ASP A 18 -4.63 -2.31 1.63
C ASP A 18 -4.84 -3.80 1.89
N VAL A 19 -4.98 -4.17 3.16
CA VAL A 19 -4.95 -5.57 3.60
C VAL A 19 -6.36 -6.10 3.85
N GLY A 20 -6.73 -7.17 3.14
CA GLY A 20 -7.92 -7.97 3.39
C GLY A 20 -7.63 -9.17 4.29
N LYS A 21 -8.53 -10.16 4.28
CA LYS A 21 -8.39 -11.38 5.10
C LYS A 21 -7.37 -12.37 4.53
N THR A 22 -7.40 -12.58 3.21
CA THR A 22 -6.60 -13.57 2.49
C THR A 22 -5.81 -12.97 1.33
N SER A 23 -6.21 -11.80 0.87
CA SER A 23 -5.58 -11.04 -0.20
C SER A 23 -5.37 -9.58 0.22
N ALA A 24 -4.46 -8.91 -0.47
CA ALA A 24 -4.19 -7.49 -0.31
C ALA A 24 -4.12 -6.80 -1.67
N VAL A 25 -4.41 -5.51 -1.70
CA VAL A 25 -4.34 -4.67 -2.90
C VAL A 25 -3.14 -3.75 -2.78
N LEU A 26 -2.27 -3.76 -3.79
CA LEU A 26 -1.08 -2.92 -3.86
C LEU A 26 -1.19 -1.90 -4.99
N SER A 27 -0.81 -0.65 -4.71
CA SER A 27 -0.58 0.37 -5.75
C SER A 27 0.68 1.16 -5.44
N ALA A 28 1.35 1.68 -6.48
CA ALA A 28 2.52 2.54 -6.33
C ALA A 28 2.28 3.91 -6.97
N THR A 29 2.64 4.97 -6.25
CA THR A 29 2.43 6.36 -6.64
C THR A 29 3.75 7.11 -6.57
N GLY A 30 4.08 7.87 -7.61
CA GLY A 30 5.27 8.72 -7.62
C GLY A 30 5.07 10.04 -6.87
N SER A 31 6.15 10.79 -6.72
CA SER A 31 6.19 12.13 -6.09
C SER A 31 5.20 13.14 -6.69
N ALA A 32 4.96 13.07 -8.01
CA ALA A 32 3.98 13.89 -8.72
C ALA A 32 2.51 13.50 -8.45
N ARG A 33 2.26 12.60 -7.49
CA ARG A 33 0.95 11.99 -7.18
C ARG A 33 0.32 11.19 -8.33
N HIS A 34 1.06 10.97 -9.40
CA HIS A 34 0.66 10.09 -10.49
C HIS A 34 0.91 8.63 -10.12
N ARG A 35 -0.07 7.77 -10.39
CA ARG A 35 0.05 6.33 -10.14
C ARG A 35 0.97 5.71 -11.18
N VAL A 36 2.02 5.04 -10.73
CA VAL A 36 3.00 4.36 -11.61
C VAL A 36 2.77 2.86 -11.69
N PHE A 37 2.00 2.28 -10.76
CA PHE A 37 1.63 0.87 -10.77
C PHE A 37 0.30 0.61 -10.04
N GLY A 38 -0.47 -0.35 -10.53
CA GLY A 38 -1.67 -0.86 -9.86
C GLY A 38 -2.94 -0.02 -10.03
N PRO A 39 -4.02 -0.35 -9.29
CA PRO A 39 -4.05 -1.29 -8.17
C PRO A 39 -4.01 -2.75 -8.67
N VAL A 40 -3.31 -3.63 -7.95
CA VAL A 40 -3.30 -5.07 -8.24
C VAL A 40 -3.50 -5.85 -6.95
N GLU A 41 -4.42 -6.82 -7.00
CA GLU A 41 -4.62 -7.78 -5.91
C GLU A 41 -3.54 -8.87 -5.92
N PHE A 42 -3.12 -9.31 -4.74
CA PHE A 42 -2.24 -10.45 -4.57
C PHE A 42 -2.63 -11.27 -3.33
N ALA A 43 -2.39 -12.57 -3.39
CA ALA A 43 -2.56 -13.44 -2.22
C ALA A 43 -1.52 -13.09 -1.15
N MET A 44 -1.90 -13.08 0.12
CA MET A 44 -1.02 -12.73 1.26
C MET A 44 -0.04 -13.86 1.64
N THR A 45 0.54 -14.48 0.63
CA THR A 45 1.58 -15.49 0.73
C THR A 45 2.94 -14.88 0.39
N ARG A 46 4.02 -15.54 0.81
CA ARG A 46 5.39 -15.10 0.47
C ARG A 46 5.60 -14.99 -1.03
N SER A 47 5.11 -15.96 -1.81
CA SER A 47 5.22 -15.96 -3.27
C SER A 47 4.37 -14.86 -3.91
N GLY A 48 3.17 -14.60 -3.38
CA GLY A 48 2.32 -13.50 -3.82
C GLY A 48 3.00 -12.14 -3.64
N LEU A 49 3.60 -11.91 -2.45
CA LEU A 49 4.36 -10.69 -2.18
C LEU A 49 5.57 -10.55 -3.12
N VAL A 50 6.39 -11.60 -3.25
CA VAL A 50 7.56 -11.58 -4.15
C VAL A 50 7.15 -11.25 -5.58
N GLY A 51 6.06 -11.86 -6.07
CA GLY A 51 5.54 -11.62 -7.42
C GLY A 51 5.10 -10.17 -7.64
N VAL A 52 4.32 -9.60 -6.72
CA VAL A 52 3.88 -8.19 -6.88
C VAL A 52 5.04 -7.21 -6.74
N VAL A 53 5.97 -7.45 -5.81
CA VAL A 53 7.16 -6.61 -5.60
C VAL A 53 8.07 -6.62 -6.82
N TYR A 54 8.29 -7.78 -7.45
CA TYR A 54 9.06 -7.89 -8.69
C TYR A 54 8.48 -6.99 -9.80
N ARG A 55 7.16 -7.01 -9.99
CA ARG A 55 6.49 -6.17 -11.00
C ARG A 55 6.60 -4.68 -10.69
N VAL A 56 6.51 -4.29 -9.43
CA VAL A 56 6.72 -2.89 -9.03
C VAL A 56 8.17 -2.48 -9.28
N GLY A 57 9.13 -3.32 -8.91
CA GLY A 57 10.56 -3.11 -9.16
C GLY A 57 10.89 -2.91 -10.64
N ALA A 58 10.18 -3.59 -11.54
CA ALA A 58 10.38 -3.47 -12.98
C ALA A 58 9.91 -2.14 -13.58
N VAL A 59 9.05 -1.37 -12.88
CA VAL A 59 8.50 -0.10 -13.38
C VAL A 59 9.03 1.14 -12.67
N ILE A 60 9.73 0.96 -11.54
CA ILE A 60 10.34 2.06 -10.79
C ILE A 60 11.82 2.18 -11.15
N GLY A 61 12.35 3.41 -11.13
CA GLY A 61 13.77 3.63 -11.43
C GLY A 61 14.70 2.96 -10.39
N PRO A 62 15.91 2.55 -10.78
CA PRO A 62 16.83 1.80 -9.92
C PRO A 62 17.29 2.58 -8.67
N CYS A 63 17.22 3.92 -8.69
CA CYS A 63 17.56 4.79 -7.56
C CYS A 63 16.33 5.31 -6.82
N ALA A 64 15.14 4.75 -7.06
CA ALA A 64 13.92 5.19 -6.42
C ALA A 64 13.96 4.92 -4.91
N GLN A 65 13.60 5.92 -4.11
CA GLN A 65 13.36 5.73 -2.69
C GLN A 65 11.95 5.18 -2.50
N VAL A 66 11.82 3.98 -1.93
CA VAL A 66 10.51 3.31 -1.82
C VAL A 66 10.05 3.31 -0.38
N LYS A 67 8.85 3.85 -0.15
CA LYS A 67 8.14 3.80 1.14
C LYS A 67 6.89 2.98 0.99
N VAL A 68 6.79 1.89 1.74
CA VAL A 68 5.66 0.99 1.75
C VAL A 68 4.78 1.31 2.94
N GLY A 69 3.55 1.71 2.69
CA GLY A 69 2.50 1.85 3.67
C GLY A 69 1.61 0.63 3.71
N ILE A 70 1.56 -0.09 4.83
CA ILE A 70 0.66 -1.22 5.02
C ILE A 70 -0.45 -0.80 5.98
N GLU A 71 -1.70 -0.83 5.51
CA GLU A 71 -2.87 -0.58 6.36
C GLU A 71 -3.09 -1.77 7.29
N ALA A 72 -2.98 -1.56 8.60
CA ALA A 72 -3.12 -2.65 9.55
C ALA A 72 -4.60 -3.09 9.63
N ALA A 73 -4.88 -4.33 9.26
CA ALA A 73 -6.22 -4.92 9.35
C ALA A 73 -6.26 -6.03 10.41
N GLY A 74 -6.53 -5.68 11.68
CA GLY A 74 -6.51 -6.65 12.77
C GLY A 74 -5.18 -7.41 12.85
N HIS A 75 -5.20 -8.74 12.89
CA HIS A 75 -3.97 -9.57 12.83
C HIS A 75 -3.58 -9.98 11.39
N TYR A 76 -4.41 -9.67 10.38
CA TYR A 76 -4.23 -10.19 9.03
C TYR A 76 -3.01 -9.61 8.32
N HIS A 77 -2.59 -8.39 8.65
CA HIS A 77 -1.46 -7.73 7.99
C HIS A 77 -0.08 -8.31 8.41
N ARG A 78 -0.01 -9.07 9.52
CA ARG A 78 1.25 -9.60 10.07
C ARG A 78 2.08 -10.41 9.08
N PRO A 79 1.53 -11.37 8.31
CA PRO A 79 2.31 -12.11 7.33
C PRO A 79 2.99 -11.19 6.31
N VAL A 80 2.31 -10.14 5.86
CA VAL A 80 2.85 -9.17 4.89
C VAL A 80 3.97 -8.32 5.49
N LEU A 81 3.90 -8.00 6.79
CA LEU A 81 5.00 -7.34 7.53
C LEU A 81 6.19 -8.28 7.78
N ASP A 82 5.92 -9.54 8.13
CA ASP A 82 6.93 -10.52 8.52
C ASP A 82 7.75 -11.04 7.32
N TYR A 83 7.18 -10.97 6.12
CA TYR A 83 7.91 -11.31 4.90
C TYR A 83 9.00 -10.30 4.57
N ARG A 84 10.04 -10.78 3.86
CA ARG A 84 11.16 -9.96 3.42
C ARG A 84 10.76 -9.08 2.24
N TRP A 85 10.73 -7.77 2.48
CA TRP A 85 10.69 -6.73 1.46
C TRP A 85 12.09 -6.52 0.85
N PRO A 86 12.18 -5.93 -0.37
CA PRO A 86 13.47 -5.64 -0.98
C PRO A 86 14.35 -4.76 -0.08
N PRO A 87 15.68 -4.95 -0.12
CA PRO A 87 16.59 -4.09 0.61
C PRO A 87 16.41 -2.63 0.17
N GLY A 88 16.44 -1.71 1.15
CA GLY A 88 16.27 -0.28 0.91
C GLY A 88 14.82 0.20 0.79
N TRP A 89 13.83 -0.70 0.82
CA TRP A 89 12.42 -0.31 0.92
C TRP A 89 12.06 -0.08 2.39
N GLU A 90 11.59 1.13 2.71
CA GLU A 90 11.16 1.50 4.05
C GLU A 90 9.71 1.05 4.26
N VAL A 91 9.48 0.10 5.15
CA VAL A 91 8.14 -0.44 5.43
C VAL A 91 7.57 0.21 6.68
N LEU A 92 6.38 0.80 6.54
CA LEU A 92 5.66 1.55 7.55
C LEU A 92 4.28 0.92 7.76
N GLU A 93 3.98 0.59 9.01
CA GLU A 93 2.64 0.14 9.40
C GLU A 93 1.77 1.36 9.73
N PHE A 94 0.59 1.43 9.12
CA PHE A 94 -0.38 2.49 9.38
C PHE A 94 -1.53 2.01 10.25
N ASN A 95 -1.81 2.77 11.31
CA ASN A 95 -2.95 2.53 12.19
C ASN A 95 -4.27 2.72 11.38
N PRO A 96 -5.16 1.71 11.31
CA PRO A 96 -6.40 1.77 10.56
C PRO A 96 -7.33 2.90 11.02
N ALA A 97 -7.30 3.28 12.30
CA ALA A 97 -8.07 4.42 12.79
C ALA A 97 -7.60 5.75 12.17
N HIS A 98 -6.29 5.90 11.95
CA HIS A 98 -5.71 7.06 11.27
C HIS A 98 -5.96 7.02 9.76
N VAL A 99 -5.91 5.85 9.12
CA VAL A 99 -6.24 5.72 7.69
C VAL A 99 -7.73 6.00 7.45
N ALA A 100 -8.62 5.52 8.32
CA ALA A 100 -10.05 5.81 8.27
C ALA A 100 -10.33 7.32 8.42
N GLU A 101 -9.65 7.99 9.35
CA GLU A 101 -9.74 9.44 9.49
C GLU A 101 -9.16 10.19 8.28
N GLN A 102 -8.02 9.76 7.73
CA GLN A 102 -7.48 10.33 6.50
C GLN A 102 -8.44 10.15 5.32
N ARG A 103 -9.08 8.99 5.18
CA ARG A 103 -10.13 8.73 4.17
C ARG A 103 -11.35 9.65 4.38
N ARG A 104 -11.72 9.92 5.64
CA ARG A 104 -12.81 10.82 6.01
C ARG A 104 -12.49 12.27 5.65
N VAL A 105 -11.28 12.73 5.98
CA VAL A 105 -10.80 14.09 5.70
C VAL A 105 -10.57 14.30 4.20
N ALA A 106 -10.11 13.28 3.46
CA ALA A 106 -9.95 13.32 2.01
C ALA A 106 -11.26 13.20 1.21
N GLY A 107 -12.42 13.30 1.87
CA GLY A 107 -13.74 13.36 1.22
C GLY A 107 -14.25 12.03 0.65
N ARG A 108 -13.61 10.88 0.91
CA ARG A 108 -14.01 9.55 0.40
C ARG A 108 -14.94 8.78 1.33
N ARG A 109 -15.77 9.49 2.11
CA ARG A 109 -16.71 8.85 3.03
C ARG A 109 -17.90 8.28 2.23
N ARG A 110 -17.83 6.96 1.99
CA ARG A 110 -18.89 6.04 1.50
C ARG A 110 -19.18 6.05 -0.01
N VAL A 111 -18.55 5.11 -0.71
CA VAL A 111 -19.33 4.18 -1.55
C VAL A 111 -19.16 2.80 -0.93
N LYS A 112 -20.22 2.33 -0.29
CA LYS A 112 -20.37 0.95 0.16
C LYS A 112 -20.82 0.17 -1.10
N THR A 113 -20.05 -0.82 -1.54
CA THR A 113 -20.33 -1.64 -2.74
C THR A 113 -21.46 -2.65 -2.50
N ASP A 114 -22.58 -2.20 -1.92
CA ASP A 114 -23.75 -3.04 -1.64
C ASP A 114 -24.98 -2.58 -2.45
N ALA A 115 -24.77 -1.87 -3.56
CA ALA A 115 -25.84 -1.38 -4.44
C ALA A 115 -25.56 -1.58 -5.94
N ILE A 116 -24.73 -2.56 -6.31
CA ILE A 116 -24.68 -3.08 -7.68
C ILE A 116 -25.16 -4.54 -7.62
N ASP A 117 -26.40 -4.70 -7.17
CA ASP A 117 -27.21 -5.91 -7.35
C ASP A 117 -28.69 -5.51 -7.14
N LEU A 118 -29.24 -4.78 -8.12
CA LEU A 118 -30.62 -4.89 -8.63
C LEU A 118 -30.94 -3.72 -9.58
N ALA A 119 -31.39 -4.08 -10.79
CA ALA A 119 -32.11 -3.31 -11.81
C ALA A 119 -31.34 -2.24 -12.61
#